data_AF-A0AAV6RG37-F1
#
_entry.id   AF-A0AAV6RG37-F1
#
_cell.length_a   1.000
_cell.length_b   1.000
_cell.length_c   1.000
_cell.angle_alpha   90.00
_cell.angle_beta   90.00
_cell.angle_gamma   90.00
#
_symmetry.space_group_name_H-M   'P 1'
#
loop_
_entity.id
_entity.type
_entity.pdbx_description
1 polymer ?
#
loop_
_entity_poly.entity_id
_entity_poly.type
_entity_poly.pdbx_seq_one_letter_code
_entity_poly.pdbx_strand_id
1 'polypeptide(L)'
;MLPPYEPNVPEPTTRADYMKYWLELSLDDKTAQKLLWISEGGSKVARTTDAICPYPNRPERYEHSPQVLCKQNLLGNRGYWEVDFEGWVVIGMVCENAPRKGQEGACGLGENSGSWGVGWSGSCYQVWHSGENVDVQLPDSSTIGVYVDQPAGIIKFLLVVGEGEKEVRVIHKFKFDSQEKIFPGFWIGTKSNLLIRKKDQ
;
A
#
# COMPACT_ATOMS: atom_id res chain seq x y z
N MET A 1 -1.76 -21.01 12.42
CA MET A 1 -2.48 -20.42 13.57
C MET A 1 -2.45 -18.92 13.40
N LEU A 2 -3.57 -18.25 13.66
CA LEU A 2 -3.62 -16.78 13.66
C LEU A 2 -2.83 -16.23 14.85
N PRO A 3 -2.24 -15.03 14.76
CA PRO A 3 -1.56 -14.42 15.89
C PRO A 3 -2.56 -14.10 17.01
N PRO A 4 -2.10 -13.97 18.27
CA PRO A 4 -2.94 -13.47 19.36
C PRO A 4 -3.47 -12.07 19.00
N TYR A 5 -4.79 -11.90 19.04
CA TYR A 5 -5.46 -10.64 18.71
C TYR A 5 -6.26 -10.13 19.91
N GLU A 6 -6.03 -8.87 20.26
CA GLU A 6 -6.77 -8.18 21.32
C GLU A 6 -7.92 -7.35 20.71
N PRO A 7 -9.19 -7.71 20.94
CA PRO A 7 -10.33 -6.93 20.46
C PRO A 7 -10.56 -5.67 21.30
N ASN A 8 -11.31 -4.71 20.76
CA ASN A 8 -11.75 -3.48 21.45
C ASN A 8 -10.63 -2.52 21.89
N VAL A 9 -9.44 -2.63 21.29
CA VAL A 9 -8.37 -1.64 21.47
C VAL A 9 -8.78 -0.33 20.78
N PRO A 10 -8.68 0.84 21.44
CA PRO A 10 -8.96 2.12 20.82
C PRO A 10 -8.11 2.36 19.57
N GLU A 11 -8.73 2.93 18.52
CA GLU A 11 -7.99 3.25 17.30
C GLU A 11 -6.86 4.26 17.60
N PRO A 12 -5.64 4.03 17.08
CA PRO A 12 -4.55 4.98 17.25
C PRO A 12 -4.88 6.35 16.64
N THR A 13 -4.36 7.42 17.24
CA THR A 13 -4.59 8.80 16.80
C THR A 13 -3.30 9.57 16.55
N THR A 14 -2.20 9.22 17.22
CA THR A 14 -0.88 9.85 17.05
C THR A 14 0.09 8.94 16.31
N ARG A 15 1.12 9.50 15.66
CA ARG A 15 2.17 8.70 15.01
C ARG A 15 2.80 7.71 15.99
N ALA A 16 3.11 8.15 17.21
CA ALA A 16 3.68 7.30 18.25
C ALA A 16 2.79 6.10 18.60
N ASP A 17 1.46 6.26 18.57
CA ASP A 17 0.53 5.14 18.77
C ASP A 17 0.52 4.18 17.58
N TYR A 18 0.57 4.69 16.35
CA TYR A 18 0.68 3.86 15.14
C TYR A 18 1.99 3.04 15.12
N MET A 19 3.11 3.65 15.51
CA MET A 19 4.43 3.00 15.56
C MET A 19 4.50 1.78 16.49
N LYS A 20 3.58 1.64 17.44
CA LYS A 20 3.45 0.43 18.29
C LYS A 20 3.08 -0.81 17.48
N TYR A 21 2.44 -0.63 16.32
CA TYR A 21 1.99 -1.70 15.43
C TYR A 21 2.90 -1.85 14.20
N TRP A 22 4.14 -1.37 14.27
CA TRP A 22 5.06 -1.41 13.14
C TRP A 22 5.19 -2.81 12.54
N LEU A 23 4.99 -2.91 11.23
CA LEU A 23 5.10 -4.14 10.45
C LEU A 23 6.24 -4.00 9.44
N GLU A 24 7.21 -4.90 9.52
CA GLU A 24 8.27 -4.97 8.53
C GLU A 24 7.74 -5.61 7.23
N LEU A 25 7.86 -4.85 6.14
CA LEU A 25 7.40 -5.27 4.83
C LEU A 25 8.58 -5.52 3.88
N SER A 26 8.33 -6.40 2.92
CA SER A 26 9.22 -6.65 1.80
C SER A 26 8.41 -6.94 0.55
N LEU A 27 8.83 -6.36 -0.57
CA LEU A 27 8.20 -6.52 -1.88
C LEU A 27 8.34 -7.96 -2.38
N ASP A 28 7.29 -8.45 -3.04
CA ASP A 28 7.24 -9.80 -3.60
C ASP A 28 7.49 -9.82 -5.10
N ASP A 29 8.67 -10.29 -5.50
CA ASP A 29 9.09 -10.42 -6.90
C ASP A 29 8.21 -11.36 -7.73
N LYS A 30 7.41 -12.22 -7.06
CA LYS A 30 6.43 -13.09 -7.69
C LYS A 30 5.25 -12.32 -8.27
N THR A 31 4.89 -11.20 -7.64
CA THR A 31 3.72 -10.40 -8.00
C THR A 31 4.09 -9.23 -8.92
N ALA A 32 5.32 -8.72 -8.82
CA ALA A 32 5.76 -7.52 -9.52
C ALA A 32 5.57 -7.59 -11.04
N GLN A 33 4.90 -6.61 -11.63
CA GLN A 33 4.88 -6.46 -13.07
C GLN A 33 6.32 -6.23 -13.60
N LYS A 34 6.65 -6.74 -14.79
CA LYS A 34 8.05 -6.83 -15.25
C LYS A 34 8.74 -5.50 -15.57
N LEU A 35 8.03 -4.37 -15.63
CA LEU A 35 8.62 -3.03 -15.74
C LEU A 35 9.12 -2.49 -14.39
N LEU A 36 8.77 -3.17 -13.29
CA LEU A 36 9.18 -2.78 -11.96
C LEU A 36 10.50 -3.46 -11.59
N TRP A 37 11.42 -2.67 -11.05
CA TRP A 37 12.69 -3.14 -10.54
C TRP A 37 12.70 -3.08 -9.02
N ILE A 38 12.70 -4.25 -8.38
CA ILE A 38 12.87 -4.38 -6.93
C ILE A 38 14.37 -4.36 -6.60
N SER A 39 14.74 -3.56 -5.59
CA SER A 39 16.12 -3.39 -5.14
C SER A 39 16.20 -3.21 -3.62
N GLU A 40 17.38 -2.89 -3.09
CA GLU A 40 17.62 -2.65 -1.66
C GLU A 40 17.14 -3.78 -0.74
N GLY A 41 17.32 -5.03 -1.16
CA GLY A 41 16.89 -6.21 -0.39
C GLY A 41 15.38 -6.39 -0.32
N GLY A 42 14.62 -5.75 -1.23
CA GLY A 42 13.17 -5.88 -1.30
C GLY A 42 12.40 -4.73 -0.63
N SER A 43 13.06 -3.67 -0.19
CA SER A 43 12.39 -2.48 0.35
C SER A 43 12.07 -1.42 -0.71
N LYS A 44 12.76 -1.44 -1.86
CA LYS A 44 12.60 -0.41 -2.90
C LYS A 44 12.05 -0.96 -4.20
N VAL A 45 11.12 -0.23 -4.82
CA VAL A 45 10.63 -0.49 -6.17
C VAL A 45 10.74 0.77 -7.03
N ALA A 46 11.18 0.62 -8.28
CA ALA A 46 11.31 1.72 -9.22
C ALA A 46 10.84 1.34 -10.62
N ARG A 47 10.32 2.32 -11.35
CA ARG A 47 9.97 2.23 -12.78
C ARG A 47 10.66 3.37 -13.55
N THR A 48 11.97 3.26 -13.67
CA THR A 48 12.83 4.33 -14.22
C THR A 48 13.30 4.08 -15.65
N THR A 49 13.08 2.88 -16.19
CA THR A 49 13.48 2.49 -17.55
C THR A 49 12.39 1.64 -18.19
N ASP A 50 12.46 1.49 -19.51
CA ASP A 50 11.63 0.54 -20.26
C ASP A 50 12.21 -0.89 -20.27
N ALA A 51 13.29 -1.13 -19.51
CA ALA A 51 13.91 -2.45 -19.43
C ALA A 51 13.00 -3.41 -18.64
N ILE A 52 12.73 -4.55 -19.26
CA ILE A 52 11.92 -5.62 -18.67
C ILE A 52 12.80 -6.43 -17.73
N CYS A 53 12.42 -6.50 -16.46
CA CYS A 53 13.07 -7.31 -15.46
C CYS A 53 12.92 -8.81 -15.81
N PRO A 54 13.99 -9.63 -15.68
CA PRO A 54 13.96 -11.05 -16.05
C PRO A 54 13.23 -11.94 -15.03
N TYR A 55 12.13 -11.45 -14.46
CA TYR A 55 11.33 -12.22 -13.52
C TYR A 55 10.61 -13.39 -14.23
N PRO A 56 10.62 -14.60 -13.65
CA PRO A 56 9.89 -15.74 -14.19
C PRO A 56 8.38 -15.47 -14.30
N ASN A 57 7.73 -15.99 -15.34
CA ASN A 57 6.27 -15.94 -15.42
C ASN A 57 5.65 -16.73 -14.26
N ARG A 58 4.67 -16.13 -13.59
CA ARG A 58 3.97 -16.73 -12.45
C ARG A 58 2.49 -16.35 -12.46
N PRO A 59 1.58 -17.25 -12.01
CA PRO A 59 0.15 -16.94 -11.92
C PRO A 59 -0.17 -15.68 -11.12
N GLU A 60 0.60 -15.42 -10.06
CA GLU A 60 0.42 -14.34 -9.09
C GLU A 60 0.83 -12.95 -9.62
N ARG A 61 1.48 -12.90 -10.78
CA ARG A 61 2.10 -11.69 -11.34
C ARG A 61 1.06 -10.77 -11.97
N TYR A 62 1.18 -9.48 -11.72
CA TYR A 62 0.47 -8.46 -12.49
C TYR A 62 0.97 -8.46 -13.94
N GLU A 63 0.04 -8.46 -14.88
CA GLU A 63 0.38 -8.61 -16.30
C GLU A 63 0.62 -7.24 -16.97
N HIS A 64 -0.36 -6.34 -16.88
CA HIS A 64 -0.34 -5.05 -17.59
C HIS A 64 -0.08 -3.87 -16.66
N SER A 65 -0.67 -3.87 -15.47
CA SER A 65 -0.57 -2.75 -14.54
C SER A 65 0.76 -2.82 -13.79
N PRO A 66 1.57 -1.74 -13.76
CA PRO A 66 2.87 -1.69 -13.09
C PRO A 66 2.72 -1.67 -11.57
N GLN A 67 2.28 -2.80 -11.03
CA GLN A 67 1.95 -3.06 -9.64
C GLN A 67 2.79 -4.18 -9.03
N VAL A 68 2.94 -4.13 -7.71
CA VAL A 68 3.63 -5.13 -6.89
C VAL A 68 2.97 -5.20 -5.52
N LEU A 69 2.89 -6.39 -4.94
CA LEU A 69 2.45 -6.62 -3.55
C LEU A 69 3.64 -6.90 -2.63
N CYS A 70 3.43 -6.73 -1.34
CA CYS A 70 4.33 -7.24 -0.31
C CYS A 70 4.11 -8.74 -0.03
N LYS A 71 5.12 -9.38 0.53
CA LYS A 71 5.06 -10.80 0.96
C LYS A 71 4.17 -10.98 2.19
N GLN A 72 4.18 -10.00 3.08
CA GLN A 72 3.42 -10.01 4.33
C GLN A 72 1.94 -9.70 4.07
N ASN A 73 1.06 -10.43 4.76
CA ASN A 73 -0.37 -10.18 4.79
C ASN A 73 -0.82 -9.87 6.22
N LEU A 74 -2.00 -9.26 6.34
CA LEU A 74 -2.52 -8.75 7.61
C LEU A 74 -3.60 -9.66 8.23
N LEU A 75 -3.74 -10.91 7.76
CA LEU A 75 -4.80 -11.80 8.25
C LEU A 75 -4.68 -12.02 9.76
N GLY A 76 -5.75 -11.67 10.49
CA GLY A 76 -5.83 -11.80 11.94
C GLY A 76 -5.00 -10.78 12.73
N ASN A 77 -4.47 -9.72 12.10
CA ASN A 77 -3.53 -8.81 12.76
C ASN A 77 -3.76 -7.32 12.48
N ARG A 78 -3.09 -6.50 13.29
CA ARG A 78 -2.86 -5.08 13.05
C ARG A 78 -1.49 -4.87 12.42
N GLY A 79 -1.35 -3.80 11.65
CA GLY A 79 -0.04 -3.39 11.15
C GLY A 79 -0.02 -1.92 10.77
N TYR A 80 1.15 -1.32 10.95
CA TYR A 80 1.47 0.02 10.50
C TYR A 80 2.80 0.01 9.76
N TRP A 81 2.88 0.72 8.64
CA TRP A 81 4.13 0.97 7.94
C TRP A 81 4.08 2.34 7.27
N GLU A 82 5.26 2.84 6.95
CA GLU A 82 5.43 4.08 6.20
C GLU A 82 6.24 3.82 4.93
N VAL A 83 5.95 4.60 3.91
CA VAL A 83 6.67 4.58 2.64
C VAL A 83 7.04 6.00 2.23
N ASP A 84 8.25 6.12 1.71
CA ASP A 84 8.70 7.30 0.96
C ASP A 84 8.45 7.06 -0.53
N PHE A 85 8.07 8.10 -1.25
CA PHE A 85 7.87 8.00 -2.70
C PHE A 85 8.29 9.27 -3.43
N GLU A 86 8.62 9.09 -4.70
CA GLU A 86 8.92 10.16 -5.65
C GLU A 86 8.21 9.87 -6.97
N GLY A 87 7.62 10.92 -7.55
CA GLY A 87 6.82 10.81 -8.77
C GLY A 87 5.38 10.37 -8.50
N TRP A 88 4.77 9.69 -9.46
CA TRP A 88 3.40 9.21 -9.35
C TRP A 88 3.38 7.79 -8.79
N VAL A 89 2.85 7.65 -7.57
CA VAL A 89 2.73 6.37 -6.88
C VAL A 89 1.35 6.28 -6.22
N VAL A 90 0.72 5.10 -6.33
CA VAL A 90 -0.47 4.75 -5.55
C VAL A 90 -0.10 3.68 -4.54
N ILE A 91 -0.40 3.95 -3.27
CA ILE A 91 -0.21 3.06 -2.13
C ILE A 91 -1.56 2.46 -1.79
N GLY A 92 -1.62 1.16 -1.53
CA GLY A 92 -2.89 0.52 -1.26
C GLY A 92 -2.86 -0.79 -0.50
N MET A 93 -4.07 -1.31 -0.35
CA MET A 93 -4.36 -2.63 0.20
C MET A 93 -5.12 -3.45 -0.82
N VAL A 94 -4.79 -4.74 -0.92
CA VAL A 94 -5.31 -5.64 -1.95
C VAL A 94 -5.70 -6.97 -1.32
N CYS A 95 -6.95 -7.37 -1.47
CA CYS A 95 -7.44 -8.69 -1.08
C CYS A 95 -6.78 -9.80 -1.91
N GLU A 96 -6.60 -10.99 -1.34
CA GLU A 96 -5.94 -12.13 -1.99
C GLU A 96 -6.54 -12.46 -3.37
N ASN A 97 -7.87 -12.37 -3.46
CA ASN A 97 -8.67 -12.71 -4.64
C ASN A 97 -8.94 -11.52 -5.58
N ALA A 98 -8.34 -10.35 -5.34
CA ALA A 98 -8.49 -9.22 -6.24
C ALA A 98 -7.87 -9.52 -7.63
N PRO A 99 -8.48 -9.05 -8.73
CA PRO A 99 -7.97 -9.25 -10.08
C PRO A 99 -6.53 -8.74 -10.26
N ARG A 100 -5.69 -9.54 -10.90
CA ARG A 100 -4.28 -9.18 -11.23
C ARG A 100 -4.03 -9.12 -12.73
N LYS A 101 -4.95 -9.65 -13.53
CA LYS A 101 -4.88 -9.70 -15.00
C LYS A 101 -6.10 -9.05 -15.62
N GLY A 102 -5.95 -8.49 -16.81
CA GLY A 102 -7.06 -7.79 -17.49
C GLY A 102 -8.25 -8.70 -17.78
N GLN A 103 -8.01 -9.99 -18.05
CA GLN A 103 -9.07 -10.99 -18.25
C GLN A 103 -9.89 -11.31 -16.98
N GLU A 104 -9.38 -10.96 -15.80
CA GLU A 104 -10.05 -11.14 -14.50
C GLU A 104 -10.91 -9.91 -14.13
N GLY A 105 -10.81 -8.82 -14.91
CA GLY A 105 -11.49 -7.54 -14.67
C GLY A 105 -10.51 -6.38 -14.48
N ALA A 106 -11.02 -5.28 -13.91
CA ALA A 106 -10.20 -4.11 -13.58
C ALA A 106 -9.17 -4.49 -12.50
N CYS A 107 -7.89 -4.48 -12.86
CA CYS A 107 -6.80 -4.93 -12.00
C CYS A 107 -5.99 -3.78 -11.39
N GLY A 108 -6.26 -2.52 -11.75
CA GLY A 108 -5.64 -1.37 -11.12
C GLY A 108 -6.02 -1.24 -9.64
N LEU A 109 -5.10 -0.72 -8.86
CA LEU A 109 -5.28 -0.54 -7.42
C LEU A 109 -6.40 0.48 -7.16
N GLY A 110 -7.47 0.05 -6.50
CA GLY A 110 -8.68 0.86 -6.25
C GLY A 110 -9.71 0.83 -7.37
N GLU A 111 -9.43 0.17 -8.51
CA GLU A 111 -10.38 0.05 -9.63
C GLU A 111 -11.39 -1.10 -9.44
N ASN A 112 -11.25 -1.89 -8.38
CA ASN A 112 -12.14 -3.00 -8.04
C ASN A 112 -12.55 -2.97 -6.57
N SER A 113 -13.51 -3.80 -6.19
CA SER A 113 -14.02 -3.89 -4.82
C SER A 113 -13.09 -4.61 -3.84
N GLY A 114 -12.06 -5.30 -4.33
CA GLY A 114 -11.06 -6.00 -3.54
C GLY A 114 -9.79 -5.19 -3.29
N SER A 115 -9.77 -3.90 -3.62
CA SER A 115 -8.60 -3.04 -3.43
C SER A 115 -8.95 -1.60 -3.07
N TRP A 116 -8.03 -0.95 -2.36
CA TRP A 116 -8.13 0.44 -1.90
C TRP A 116 -6.82 1.15 -2.15
N GLY A 117 -6.88 2.40 -2.61
CA GLY A 117 -5.67 3.15 -2.99
C GLY A 117 -5.69 4.61 -2.61
N VAL A 118 -4.49 5.16 -2.39
CA VAL A 118 -4.24 6.58 -2.21
C VAL A 118 -2.97 6.99 -2.95
N GLY A 119 -3.00 8.15 -3.60
CA GLY A 119 -1.87 8.68 -4.35
C GLY A 119 -1.98 10.19 -4.50
N TRP A 120 -0.83 10.84 -4.68
CA TRP A 120 -0.76 12.28 -4.91
C TRP A 120 -0.94 12.61 -6.40
N SER A 121 -1.88 13.48 -6.72
CA SER A 121 -2.18 13.88 -8.11
C SER A 121 -1.30 15.01 -8.63
N GLY A 122 -0.53 15.66 -7.74
CA GLY A 122 0.15 16.93 -8.01
C GLY A 122 -0.52 18.14 -7.34
N SER A 123 -1.78 18.01 -6.93
CA SER A 123 -2.55 19.09 -6.27
C SER A 123 -3.35 18.63 -5.05
N CYS A 124 -3.73 17.35 -5.00
CA CYS A 124 -4.49 16.76 -3.89
C CYS A 124 -4.16 15.27 -3.76
N TYR A 125 -4.62 14.64 -2.68
CA TYR A 125 -4.64 13.19 -2.58
C TYR A 125 -5.90 12.67 -3.24
N GLN A 126 -5.74 11.71 -4.14
CA GLN A 126 -6.84 10.96 -4.72
C GLN A 126 -6.92 9.62 -4.00
N VAL A 127 -8.14 9.26 -3.63
CA VAL A 127 -8.45 8.06 -2.87
C VAL A 127 -9.39 7.21 -3.71
N TRP A 128 -8.98 6.00 -4.07
CA TRP A 128 -9.68 5.11 -5.00
C TRP A 128 -10.23 3.86 -4.33
N HIS A 129 -11.45 3.49 -4.68
CA HIS A 129 -12.04 2.20 -4.34
C HIS A 129 -13.22 1.87 -5.27
N SER A 130 -13.35 0.62 -5.71
CA SER A 130 -14.44 0.16 -6.57
C SER A 130 -14.63 0.98 -7.86
N GLY A 131 -13.54 1.53 -8.41
CA GLY A 131 -13.58 2.32 -9.65
C GLY A 131 -13.98 3.79 -9.45
N GLU A 132 -14.34 4.18 -8.23
CA GLU A 132 -14.65 5.57 -7.86
C GLU A 132 -13.45 6.22 -7.18
N ASN A 133 -13.35 7.55 -7.28
CA ASN A 133 -12.34 8.32 -6.55
C ASN A 133 -12.92 9.52 -5.81
N VAL A 134 -12.27 9.89 -4.72
CA VAL A 134 -12.53 11.15 -4.00
C VAL A 134 -11.23 11.93 -3.82
N ASP A 135 -11.33 13.25 -3.91
CA ASP A 135 -10.21 14.16 -3.74
C ASP A 135 -10.17 14.67 -2.29
N VAL A 136 -9.00 14.57 -1.67
CA VAL A 136 -8.73 15.01 -0.30
C VAL A 136 -7.70 16.12 -0.31
N GLN A 137 -8.10 17.29 0.19
CA GLN A 137 -7.25 18.48 0.25
C GLN A 137 -6.36 18.45 1.49
N LEU A 138 -5.09 18.14 1.28
CA LEU A 138 -4.03 18.11 2.29
C LEU A 138 -2.73 18.63 1.66
N PRO A 139 -1.77 19.13 2.46
CA PRO A 139 -0.47 19.56 1.95
C PRO A 139 0.29 18.39 1.30
N ASP A 140 1.26 18.73 0.45
CA ASP A 140 2.16 17.75 -0.12
C ASP A 140 3.06 17.13 0.97
N SER A 141 3.38 15.86 0.81
CA SER A 141 4.42 15.16 1.55
C SER A 141 4.91 13.99 0.70
N SER A 142 6.16 13.60 0.88
CA SER A 142 6.73 12.41 0.26
C SER A 142 6.47 11.14 1.06
N THR A 143 5.78 11.23 2.20
CA THR A 143 5.67 10.13 3.18
C THR A 143 4.20 9.80 3.47
N ILE A 144 3.79 8.56 3.19
CA ILE A 144 2.47 8.03 3.52
C ILE A 144 2.62 6.88 4.51
N GLY A 145 1.86 6.96 5.60
CA GLY A 145 1.65 5.87 6.55
C GLY A 145 0.36 5.12 6.24
N VAL A 146 0.36 3.80 6.46
CA VAL A 146 -0.84 2.98 6.33
C VAL A 146 -1.02 2.16 7.59
N TYR A 147 -2.18 2.30 8.22
CA TYR A 147 -2.58 1.49 9.36
C TYR A 147 -3.72 0.56 8.96
N VAL A 148 -3.60 -0.71 9.32
CA VAL A 148 -4.62 -1.73 9.10
C VAL A 148 -4.94 -2.42 10.42
N ASP A 149 -6.22 -2.61 10.67
CA ASP A 149 -6.73 -3.54 11.68
C ASP A 149 -7.69 -4.48 10.96
N GLN A 150 -7.18 -5.64 10.54
CA GLN A 150 -7.94 -6.53 9.65
C GLN A 150 -9.15 -7.14 10.36
N PRO A 151 -9.05 -7.67 11.60
CA PRO A 151 -10.23 -8.19 12.29
C PRO A 151 -11.27 -7.11 12.61
N ALA A 152 -10.88 -5.85 12.79
CA ALA A 152 -11.81 -4.73 12.98
C ALA A 152 -12.31 -4.10 11.67
N GLY A 153 -11.83 -4.57 10.51
CA GLY A 153 -12.23 -4.08 9.20
C GLY A 153 -11.81 -2.65 8.93
N ILE A 154 -10.61 -2.23 9.32
CA ILE A 154 -10.13 -0.85 9.19
C ILE A 154 -8.89 -0.79 8.29
N ILE A 155 -8.91 0.14 7.33
CA ILE A 155 -7.73 0.64 6.62
C ILE A 155 -7.70 2.16 6.78
N LYS A 156 -6.59 2.70 7.26
CA LYS A 156 -6.35 4.15 7.33
C LYS A 156 -5.12 4.52 6.52
N PHE A 157 -5.30 5.46 5.62
CA PHE A 157 -4.21 6.14 4.94
C PHE A 157 -3.92 7.44 5.68
N LEU A 158 -2.66 7.65 6.00
CA LEU A 158 -2.17 8.71 6.86
C LEU A 158 -1.10 9.49 6.11
N LEU A 159 -1.20 10.81 6.14
CA LEU A 159 -0.16 11.69 5.69
C LEU A 159 0.79 11.92 6.86
N VAL A 160 2.06 11.57 6.70
CA VAL A 160 3.09 11.86 7.72
C VAL A 160 3.63 13.27 7.45
N VAL A 161 3.55 14.15 8.45
CA VAL A 161 3.85 15.58 8.34
C VAL A 161 4.57 16.13 9.58
N GLY A 162 4.93 17.41 9.51
CA GLY A 162 5.51 18.18 10.61
C GLY A 162 7.03 18.08 10.66
N GLU A 163 7.64 18.92 11.50
CA GLU A 163 9.09 18.91 11.68
C GLU A 163 9.57 17.56 12.26
N GLY A 164 10.47 16.91 11.51
CA GLY A 164 10.96 15.58 11.87
C GLY A 164 9.87 14.51 11.85
N GLU A 165 8.78 14.72 11.09
CA GLU A 165 7.77 13.69 10.79
C GLU A 165 7.15 13.06 12.03
N LYS A 166 6.78 13.90 13.00
CA LYS A 166 6.21 13.45 14.28
C LYS A 166 4.68 13.43 14.27
N GLU A 167 4.06 14.02 13.27
CA GLU A 167 2.62 14.19 13.18
C GLU A 167 2.03 13.38 12.03
N VAL A 168 0.76 13.02 12.17
CA VAL A 168 -0.01 12.36 11.12
C VAL A 168 -1.35 13.05 10.94
N ARG A 169 -1.80 13.15 9.68
CA ARG A 169 -3.16 13.56 9.33
C ARG A 169 -3.85 12.41 8.60
N VAL A 170 -5.12 12.15 8.91
CA VAL A 170 -5.88 11.11 8.20
C VAL A 170 -6.20 11.62 6.81
N ILE A 171 -5.71 10.91 5.78
CA ILE A 171 -6.12 11.14 4.39
C ILE A 171 -7.51 10.53 4.20
N HIS A 172 -7.63 9.23 4.52
CA HIS A 172 -8.91 8.54 4.43
C HIS A 172 -8.95 7.32 5.35
N LYS A 173 -10.17 6.95 5.76
CA LYS A 173 -10.45 5.73 6.51
C LYS A 173 -11.49 4.92 5.75
N PHE A 174 -11.11 3.71 5.36
CA PHE A 174 -12.04 2.73 4.84
C PHE A 174 -12.51 1.79 5.94
N LYS A 175 -13.76 1.35 5.79
CA LYS A 175 -14.28 0.15 6.44
C LYS A 175 -14.39 -0.94 5.40
N PHE A 176 -13.96 -2.14 5.75
CA PHE A 176 -14.07 -3.31 4.89
C PHE A 176 -14.48 -4.52 5.72
N ASP A 177 -15.18 -5.46 5.10
CA ASP A 177 -15.54 -6.72 5.72
C ASP A 177 -14.97 -7.83 4.85
N SER A 178 -13.74 -8.24 5.16
CA SER A 178 -13.14 -9.41 4.53
C SER A 178 -12.36 -10.21 5.56
N GLN A 179 -12.67 -11.50 5.61
CA GLN A 179 -11.97 -12.50 6.40
C GLN A 179 -10.79 -13.11 5.64
N GLU A 180 -10.51 -12.62 4.42
CA GLU A 180 -9.42 -13.11 3.59
C GLU A 180 -8.10 -12.37 3.87
N LYS A 181 -7.00 -12.88 3.31
CA LYS A 181 -5.71 -12.19 3.42
C LYS A 181 -5.77 -10.89 2.62
N ILE A 182 -5.26 -9.82 3.24
CA ILE A 182 -5.07 -8.53 2.59
C ILE A 182 -3.59 -8.16 2.62
N PHE A 183 -3.10 -7.64 1.51
CA PHE A 183 -1.69 -7.37 1.25
C PHE A 183 -1.47 -5.88 0.97
N PRO A 184 -0.39 -5.29 1.50
CA PRO A 184 0.09 -4.01 1.00
C PRO A 184 0.47 -4.12 -0.48
N GLY A 185 0.06 -3.14 -1.28
CA GLY A 185 0.33 -3.07 -2.71
C GLY A 185 0.72 -1.68 -3.15
N PHE A 186 1.50 -1.60 -4.23
CA PHE A 186 2.01 -0.35 -4.78
C PHE A 186 1.89 -0.33 -6.29
N TRP A 187 1.41 0.78 -6.85
CA TRP A 187 1.37 1.05 -8.28
C TRP A 187 2.34 2.17 -8.61
N ILE A 188 3.33 1.89 -9.47
CA ILE A 188 4.42 2.80 -9.78
C ILE A 188 4.29 3.38 -11.19
N GLY A 189 4.21 4.71 -11.27
CA GLY A 189 4.20 5.47 -12.51
C GLY A 189 5.57 5.48 -13.19
N THR A 190 5.61 5.93 -14.44
CA THR A 190 6.87 6.12 -15.18
C THR A 190 7.74 7.15 -14.46
N LYS A 191 9.07 6.93 -14.42
CA LYS A 191 10.04 7.79 -13.71
C LYS A 191 9.71 8.01 -12.23
N SER A 192 9.09 7.02 -11.60
CA SER A 192 8.67 7.08 -10.19
C SER A 192 9.30 5.94 -9.39
N ASN A 193 9.41 6.11 -8.08
CA ASN A 193 9.92 5.10 -7.18
C ASN A 193 9.28 5.19 -5.79
N LEU A 194 9.34 4.08 -5.05
CA LEU A 194 8.87 3.97 -3.68
C LEU A 194 9.88 3.18 -2.85
N LEU A 195 10.10 3.61 -1.62
CA LEU A 195 10.91 2.96 -0.61
C LEU A 195 10.07 2.69 0.64
N ILE A 196 10.04 1.43 1.08
CA ILE A 196 9.47 1.03 2.36
C ILE A 196 10.46 1.43 3.46
N ARG A 197 10.01 2.25 4.41
CA ARG A 197 10.85 2.69 5.54
C ARG A 197 11.20 1.53 6.46
N LYS A 198 12.30 1.69 7.20
CA LYS A 198 12.59 0.88 8.38
C LYS A 198 12.04 1.57 9.62
N LYS A 199 11.76 0.80 10.67
CA LYS A 199 11.13 1.30 11.90
C LYS A 199 11.89 2.46 12.55
N ASP A 200 13.22 2.40 12.49
CA ASP A 200 14.12 3.32 13.19
C ASP A 200 14.57 4.50 12.30
N GLN A 201 13.93 4.71 11.14
CA GLN A 201 14.18 5.85 10.26
C GLN A 201 13.17 6.97 10.47
#